data_AF-A0A075WV52-F1
#
_entry.id   AF-A0A075WV52-F1
#
_cell.length_a   1.000
_cell.length_b   1.000
_cell.length_c   1.000
_cell.angle_alpha   90.00
_cell.angle_beta   90.00
_cell.angle_gamma   90.00
#
_symmetry.space_group_name_H-M   'P 1'
#
loop_
_entity.id
_entity.type
_entity.pdbx_description
1 polymer ?
#
loop_
_entity_poly.entity_id
_entity_poly.type
_entity_poly.pdbx_seq_one_letter_code
_entity_poly.pdbx_strand_id
1 'polypeptide(L)'
;MSLVLEVNKKQKGKDSWEEPFYLNMGPQHPSTHGVLRLFLELEGETIVNCDPIIGYLHRGIEKLAENLNYNQTIVLSDRLDYISSAANNVAFALAFEKLFKLEVPRRAKLIRTIVSEMARICSHLLWLATHALDIGAMTVFLYCFRDREWLLNIYERICGARLTHTYVRVGGVRRDFEPEVIEELYRFVEEFPKRITDYETLIDTNRIWLKRTKNIAVVSAEEAFNLGLTGPCLRGSGVPYDVRKFRPYDAYPEVEFEVPVGQNGDTYDRYKVRMRELRQSNWIIKQCLDKLSETEGEPVLTENAPDLLMPEKVREVSAQPHPKLGVMFKPKEKEIVPVGEAFASIESPKGELSVYVISDGSSKPWRLRIRTPSFVHISAIPHMTKGHMIADLVAIIGTLDIVLGDSDR
;
A
#
# COMPACT_ATOMS: atom_id res chain seq x y z
N MET A 1 19.98 26.61 -8.85
CA MET A 1 20.18 25.21 -8.45
C MET A 1 20.01 24.36 -9.69
N SER A 2 21.12 24.01 -10.32
CA SER A 2 21.22 23.28 -11.57
C SER A 2 20.73 21.83 -11.39
N LEU A 3 19.78 21.41 -12.21
CA LEU A 3 19.44 20.00 -12.46
C LEU A 3 20.68 19.33 -13.07
N VAL A 4 21.44 18.55 -12.29
CA VAL A 4 22.66 17.92 -12.80
C VAL A 4 22.33 16.52 -13.31
N LEU A 5 22.03 16.44 -14.61
CA LEU A 5 22.22 15.21 -15.39
C LEU A 5 23.74 15.03 -15.54
N GLU A 6 24.34 14.14 -14.75
CA GLU A 6 25.77 13.80 -14.91
C GLU A 6 25.92 12.82 -16.07
N VAL A 7 26.45 13.32 -17.18
CA VAL A 7 26.81 12.51 -18.34
C VAL A 7 28.22 11.95 -18.12
N ASN A 8 28.32 10.63 -17.95
CA ASN A 8 29.59 9.98 -17.55
C ASN A 8 30.55 9.67 -18.73
N LYS A 9 30.18 9.92 -20.00
CA LYS A 9 31.08 9.76 -21.15
C LYS A 9 31.00 10.93 -22.15
N LYS A 10 32.19 11.34 -22.62
CA LYS A 10 32.45 12.53 -23.44
C LYS A 10 32.10 12.30 -24.92
N GLN A 11 31.57 13.34 -25.56
CA GLN A 11 31.41 13.45 -27.01
C GLN A 11 32.77 13.27 -27.70
N LYS A 12 32.90 12.30 -28.63
CA LYS A 12 34.18 11.99 -29.31
C LYS A 12 34.42 12.82 -30.59
N GLY A 13 33.44 13.65 -31.00
CA GLY A 13 33.49 14.54 -32.17
C GLY A 13 32.20 15.34 -32.36
N LYS A 14 32.04 16.07 -33.47
CA LYS A 14 30.80 16.84 -33.77
C LYS A 14 29.57 15.94 -34.01
N ASP A 15 29.76 14.75 -34.56
CA ASP A 15 28.67 13.87 -35.03
C ASP A 15 28.75 12.41 -34.50
N SER A 16 29.63 12.10 -33.54
CA SER A 16 29.72 10.74 -32.97
C SER A 16 29.87 10.74 -31.45
N TRP A 17 29.01 9.95 -30.81
CA TRP A 17 29.01 9.65 -29.39
C TRP A 17 29.72 8.31 -29.15
N GLU A 18 30.42 8.16 -28.02
CA GLU A 18 30.85 6.83 -27.58
C GLU A 18 29.62 6.08 -27.05
N GLU A 19 29.16 5.11 -27.83
CA GLU A 19 28.21 4.12 -27.35
C GLU A 19 28.95 3.10 -26.48
N PRO A 20 28.38 2.71 -25.32
CA PRO A 20 27.09 3.11 -24.76
C PRO A 20 27.12 4.44 -23.94
N PHE A 21 26.01 5.20 -24.01
CA PHE A 21 25.81 6.46 -23.27
C PHE A 21 25.17 6.18 -21.90
N TYR A 22 25.79 6.67 -20.83
CA TYR A 22 25.27 6.49 -19.47
C TYR A 22 24.62 7.78 -18.95
N LEU A 23 23.36 7.68 -18.56
CA LEU A 23 22.58 8.78 -17.98
C LEU A 23 22.16 8.43 -16.55
N ASN A 24 22.52 9.30 -15.61
CA ASN A 24 22.06 9.20 -14.24
C ASN A 24 20.81 10.07 -14.04
N MET A 25 19.65 9.43 -13.89
CA MET A 25 18.37 10.10 -13.63
C MET A 25 18.02 9.98 -12.14
N GLY A 26 18.08 11.09 -11.42
CA GLY A 26 17.88 11.13 -9.97
C GLY A 26 19.18 11.39 -9.19
N PRO A 27 19.18 11.37 -7.85
CA PRO A 27 18.11 10.89 -6.97
C PRO A 27 16.94 11.86 -6.80
N GLN A 28 17.08 13.12 -7.25
CA GLN A 28 16.02 14.13 -7.19
C GLN A 28 15.53 14.45 -8.60
N HIS A 29 14.36 13.93 -8.97
CA HIS A 29 13.68 14.23 -10.23
C HIS A 29 12.16 14.33 -10.01
N PRO A 30 11.43 15.24 -10.68
CA PRO A 30 9.97 15.36 -10.50
C PRO A 30 9.22 14.05 -10.78
N SER A 31 9.58 13.35 -11.87
CA SER A 31 8.91 12.11 -12.31
C SER A 31 9.21 10.88 -11.45
N THR A 32 10.16 10.94 -10.52
CA THR A 32 10.46 9.81 -9.61
C THR A 32 9.60 9.82 -8.35
N HIS A 33 8.73 10.83 -8.18
CA HIS A 33 7.81 11.02 -7.03
C HIS A 33 8.41 10.63 -5.69
N GLY A 34 9.64 11.11 -5.47
CA GLY A 34 10.49 10.75 -4.34
C GLY A 34 11.94 10.58 -4.77
N VAL A 35 12.70 9.83 -3.98
CA VAL A 35 14.16 9.69 -4.09
C VAL A 35 14.55 8.38 -4.77
N LEU A 36 14.37 8.27 -6.09
CA LEU A 36 14.78 7.13 -6.90
C LEU A 36 15.92 7.56 -7.82
N ARG A 37 16.97 6.73 -7.91
CA ARG A 37 18.04 6.92 -8.86
C ARG A 37 18.00 5.81 -9.89
N LEU A 38 17.87 6.16 -11.17
CA LEU A 38 17.91 5.24 -12.30
C LEU A 38 19.20 5.47 -13.06
N PHE A 39 20.03 4.44 -13.12
CA PHE A 39 21.21 4.45 -13.97
C PHE A 39 20.84 3.83 -15.32
N LEU A 40 20.76 4.68 -16.34
CA LEU A 40 20.31 4.30 -17.67
C LEU A 40 21.49 4.13 -18.61
N GLU A 41 21.47 3.04 -19.37
CA GLU A 41 22.33 2.82 -20.53
C GLU A 41 21.51 3.04 -21.80
N LEU A 42 21.94 4.00 -22.60
CA LEU A 42 21.20 4.50 -23.75
C LEU A 42 21.99 4.28 -25.05
N GLU A 43 21.26 3.92 -26.10
CA GLU A 43 21.68 3.93 -27.49
C GLU A 43 20.82 4.96 -28.23
N GLY A 44 21.37 6.17 -28.39
CA GLY A 44 20.59 7.33 -28.83
C GLY A 44 19.49 7.70 -27.82
N GLU A 45 18.23 7.56 -28.23
CA GLU A 45 17.05 7.81 -27.39
C GLU A 45 16.46 6.53 -26.76
N THR A 46 16.97 5.36 -27.13
CA THR A 46 16.46 4.05 -26.73
C THR A 46 17.19 3.53 -25.49
N ILE A 47 16.43 3.00 -24.54
CA ILE A 47 16.98 2.40 -23.31
C ILE A 47 17.40 0.95 -23.58
N VAL A 48 18.69 0.66 -23.39
CA VAL A 48 19.27 -0.68 -23.50
C VAL A 48 19.23 -1.40 -22.16
N ASN A 49 19.65 -0.70 -21.09
CA ASN A 49 19.61 -1.20 -19.72
C ASN A 49 19.19 -0.09 -18.75
N CYS A 50 18.58 -0.47 -17.63
CA CYS A 50 18.14 0.43 -16.57
C CYS A 50 18.36 -0.24 -15.23
N ASP A 51 19.26 0.32 -14.41
CA ASP A 51 19.54 -0.17 -13.06
C ASP A 51 18.91 0.78 -12.02
N PRO A 52 17.82 0.38 -11.34
CA PRO A 52 17.22 1.16 -10.28
C PRO A 52 18.00 1.03 -8.98
N ILE A 53 18.59 2.13 -8.53
CA ILE A 53 19.28 2.26 -7.25
C ILE A 53 18.29 2.84 -6.24
N ILE A 54 17.91 1.99 -5.28
CA ILE A 54 17.00 2.28 -4.17
C ILE A 54 17.76 2.29 -2.83
N GLY A 55 17.08 2.58 -1.71
CA GLY A 55 17.65 2.58 -0.36
C GLY A 55 17.94 3.98 0.19
N TYR A 56 17.67 5.04 -0.56
CA TYR A 56 17.83 6.42 -0.08
C TYR A 56 16.85 6.78 1.04
N LEU A 57 15.72 6.06 1.14
CA LEU A 57 14.72 6.24 2.20
C LEU A 57 14.66 5.04 3.17
N HIS A 58 15.73 4.24 3.24
CA HIS A 58 15.82 3.13 4.19
C HIS A 58 15.89 3.65 5.62
N ARG A 59 14.91 3.26 6.44
CA ARG A 59 14.81 3.69 7.85
C ARG A 59 15.00 2.54 8.83
N GLY A 60 15.21 1.32 8.34
CA GLY A 60 15.35 0.14 9.17
C GLY A 60 14.06 -0.18 9.93
N ILE A 61 12.88 -0.03 9.31
CA ILE A 61 11.58 -0.22 9.95
C ILE A 61 11.46 -1.62 10.56
N GLU A 62 11.92 -2.65 9.85
CA GLU A 62 11.93 -4.03 10.37
C GLU A 62 12.77 -4.16 11.64
N LYS A 63 13.89 -3.43 11.73
CA LYS A 63 14.77 -3.46 12.92
C LYS A 63 14.21 -2.63 14.07
N LEU A 64 13.54 -1.51 13.77
CA LEU A 64 12.85 -0.70 14.76
C LEU A 64 11.68 -1.48 15.38
N ALA A 65 10.95 -2.25 14.57
CA ALA A 65 9.85 -3.10 15.03
C ALA A 65 10.30 -4.11 16.10
N GLU A 66 11.51 -4.70 15.98
CA GLU A 66 12.05 -5.65 16.97
C GLU A 66 12.23 -5.03 18.37
N ASN A 67 12.40 -3.71 18.46
CA ASN A 67 12.58 -3.01 19.74
C ASN A 67 11.27 -2.48 20.35
N LEU A 68 10.17 -2.49 19.59
CA LEU A 68 8.89 -1.88 19.94
C LEU A 68 7.85 -2.95 20.29
N ASN A 69 6.85 -2.58 21.10
CA ASN A 69 5.70 -3.46 21.35
C ASN A 69 4.84 -3.61 20.08
N TYR A 70 4.01 -4.66 20.00
CA TYR A 70 3.13 -4.91 18.84
C TYR A 70 2.26 -3.71 18.44
N ASN A 71 1.63 -3.03 19.41
CA ASN A 71 0.81 -1.84 19.15
C ASN A 71 1.62 -0.60 18.76
N GLN A 72 2.85 -0.47 19.27
CA GLN A 72 3.76 0.61 18.87
C GLN A 72 4.29 0.38 17.46
N THR A 73 4.48 -0.88 17.07
CA THR A 73 4.92 -1.30 15.75
C THR A 73 3.92 -0.90 14.65
N ILE A 74 2.61 -0.88 14.94
CA ILE A 74 1.58 -0.39 13.99
C ILE A 74 1.81 1.08 13.59
N VAL A 75 2.42 1.91 14.45
CA VAL A 75 2.71 3.31 14.08
C VAL A 75 3.75 3.38 12.94
N LEU A 76 4.59 2.35 12.80
CA LEU A 76 5.54 2.26 11.70
C LEU A 76 4.85 1.92 10.38
N SER A 77 3.74 1.17 10.39
CA SER A 77 3.03 0.79 9.16
C SER A 77 2.37 1.96 8.46
N ASP A 78 1.96 2.99 9.21
CA ASP A 78 1.45 4.25 8.64
C ASP A 78 2.49 5.00 7.80
N ARG A 79 3.79 4.75 8.04
CA ARG A 79 4.89 5.46 7.39
C ARG A 79 5.51 4.68 6.24
N LEU A 80 5.12 3.42 6.01
CA LEU A 80 5.59 2.60 4.88
C LEU A 80 5.04 3.18 3.58
N ASP A 81 3.74 3.02 3.37
CA ASP A 81 2.98 3.76 2.37
C ASP A 81 2.14 4.82 3.08
N TYR A 82 2.56 6.08 2.93
CA TYR A 82 1.91 7.25 3.53
C TYR A 82 0.59 7.62 2.84
N ILE A 83 0.24 6.96 1.74
CA ILE A 83 -1.00 7.21 0.99
C ILE A 83 -2.09 6.24 1.45
N SER A 84 -1.75 4.95 1.56
CA SER A 84 -2.67 3.90 2.02
C SER A 84 -2.35 3.38 3.42
N SER A 85 -2.02 4.29 4.34
CA SER A 85 -1.64 3.98 5.73
C SER A 85 -2.67 3.10 6.44
N ALA A 86 -3.96 3.33 6.19
CA ALA A 86 -5.05 2.59 6.82
C ALA A 86 -5.09 1.11 6.40
N ALA A 87 -4.86 0.82 5.11
CA ALA A 87 -4.74 -0.55 4.61
C ALA A 87 -3.51 -1.25 5.21
N ASN A 88 -2.38 -0.56 5.31
CA ASN A 88 -1.18 -1.13 5.92
C ASN A 88 -1.40 -1.52 7.38
N ASN A 89 -2.12 -0.69 8.15
CA ASN A 89 -2.45 -1.00 9.53
C ASN A 89 -3.30 -2.28 9.64
N VAL A 90 -4.21 -2.52 8.69
CA VAL A 90 -4.98 -3.78 8.63
C VAL A 90 -4.07 -4.97 8.36
N ALA A 91 -3.07 -4.85 7.48
CA ALA A 91 -2.11 -5.93 7.23
C ALA A 91 -1.37 -6.36 8.50
N PHE A 92 -0.88 -5.37 9.27
CA PHE A 92 -0.19 -5.61 10.53
C PHE A 92 -1.14 -6.17 11.59
N ALA A 93 -2.34 -5.59 11.73
CA ALA A 93 -3.34 -6.04 12.68
C ALA A 93 -3.74 -7.51 12.43
N LEU A 94 -3.98 -7.90 11.18
CA LEU A 94 -4.33 -9.28 10.82
C LEU A 94 -3.20 -10.27 11.10
N ALA A 95 -1.94 -9.88 10.87
CA ALA A 95 -0.79 -10.73 11.18
C ALA A 95 -0.67 -10.95 12.70
N PHE A 96 -0.83 -9.89 13.48
CA PHE A 96 -0.78 -9.95 14.93
C PHE A 96 -2.00 -10.69 15.51
N GLU A 97 -3.20 -10.48 15.00
CA GLU A 97 -4.42 -11.18 15.43
C GLU A 97 -4.35 -12.69 15.21
N LYS A 98 -3.77 -13.13 14.08
CA LYS A 98 -3.51 -14.55 13.82
C LYS A 98 -2.50 -15.14 14.81
N LEU A 99 -1.47 -14.37 15.18
CA LEU A 99 -0.49 -14.77 16.19
C LEU A 99 -1.14 -14.90 17.57
N PHE A 100 -1.96 -13.93 17.97
CA PHE A 100 -2.68 -13.91 19.24
C PHE A 100 -3.89 -14.85 19.29
N LYS A 101 -4.34 -15.38 18.14
CA LYS A 101 -5.58 -16.15 17.99
C LYS A 101 -6.81 -15.38 18.49
N LEU A 102 -6.87 -14.09 18.16
CA LEU A 102 -7.98 -13.20 18.51
C LEU A 102 -9.06 -13.21 17.42
N GLU A 103 -10.32 -13.28 17.82
CA GLU A 103 -11.47 -13.14 16.92
C GLU A 103 -12.03 -11.73 16.97
N VAL A 104 -11.88 -10.97 15.88
CA VAL A 104 -12.35 -9.59 15.79
C VAL A 104 -13.89 -9.52 15.63
N PRO A 105 -14.59 -8.61 16.32
CA PRO A 105 -16.04 -8.41 16.18
C PRO A 105 -16.46 -8.05 14.75
N ARG A 106 -17.71 -8.36 14.38
CA ARG A 106 -18.24 -8.11 13.03
C ARG A 106 -18.26 -6.63 12.70
N ARG A 107 -18.73 -5.77 13.60
CA ARG A 107 -18.69 -4.31 13.44
C ARG A 107 -17.28 -3.77 13.13
N ALA A 108 -16.27 -4.25 13.86
CA ALA A 108 -14.89 -3.83 13.63
C ALA A 108 -14.35 -4.28 12.26
N LYS A 109 -14.74 -5.47 11.78
CA LYS A 109 -14.40 -5.95 10.43
C LYS A 109 -15.03 -5.06 9.35
N LEU A 110 -16.30 -4.68 9.50
CA LEU A 110 -16.97 -3.77 8.56
C LEU A 110 -16.27 -2.40 8.51
N ILE A 111 -15.99 -1.81 9.66
CA ILE A 111 -15.27 -0.52 9.75
C ILE A 111 -13.89 -0.60 9.08
N ARG A 112 -13.13 -1.68 9.31
CA ARG A 112 -11.84 -1.91 8.65
C ARG A 112 -11.95 -2.01 7.14
N THR A 113 -12.98 -2.67 6.63
CA THR A 113 -13.20 -2.74 5.17
C THR A 113 -13.52 -1.37 4.58
N ILE A 114 -14.38 -0.57 5.23
CA ILE A 114 -14.69 0.80 4.80
C ILE A 114 -13.42 1.65 4.74
N VAL A 115 -12.65 1.66 5.83
CA VAL A 115 -11.40 2.42 5.93
C VAL A 115 -10.36 1.94 4.91
N SER A 116 -10.27 0.63 4.66
CA SER A 116 -9.35 0.09 3.65
C SER A 116 -9.72 0.51 2.24
N GLU A 117 -11.01 0.50 1.90
CA GLU A 117 -11.49 0.91 0.57
C GLU A 117 -11.44 2.44 0.39
N MET A 118 -11.65 3.23 1.47
CA MET A 118 -11.35 4.67 1.45
C MET A 118 -9.87 4.93 1.15
N ALA A 119 -8.97 4.18 1.80
CA ALA A 119 -7.54 4.28 1.53
C ALA A 119 -7.20 3.88 0.09
N ARG A 120 -7.93 2.91 -0.49
CA ARG A 120 -7.80 2.53 -1.91
C ARG A 120 -8.20 3.65 -2.85
N ILE A 121 -9.33 4.31 -2.60
CA ILE A 121 -9.76 5.47 -3.38
C ILE A 121 -8.72 6.60 -3.28
N CYS A 122 -8.27 6.94 -2.07
CA CYS A 122 -7.23 7.95 -1.87
C CYS A 122 -5.93 7.64 -2.63
N SER A 123 -5.51 6.37 -2.63
CA SER A 123 -4.31 5.94 -3.34
C SER A 123 -4.45 6.04 -4.85
N HIS A 124 -5.55 5.54 -5.42
CA HIS A 124 -5.79 5.61 -6.86
C HIS A 124 -5.98 7.05 -7.35
N LEU A 125 -6.59 7.94 -6.55
CA LEU A 125 -6.71 9.36 -6.90
C LEU A 125 -5.36 10.05 -6.94
N LEU A 126 -4.49 9.80 -5.95
CA LEU A 126 -3.15 10.38 -5.96
C LEU A 126 -2.31 9.82 -7.11
N TRP A 127 -2.37 8.51 -7.34
CA TRP A 127 -1.72 7.86 -8.48
C TRP A 127 -2.17 8.46 -9.82
N LEU A 128 -3.49 8.61 -10.02
CA LEU A 128 -4.03 9.18 -11.25
C LEU A 128 -3.57 10.62 -11.43
N ALA A 129 -3.56 11.41 -10.35
CA ALA A 129 -3.11 12.79 -10.35
C ALA A 129 -1.63 12.90 -10.75
N THR A 130 -0.74 12.11 -10.13
CA THR A 130 0.71 12.16 -10.39
C THR A 130 1.05 11.61 -11.76
N HIS A 131 0.46 10.47 -12.16
CA HIS A 131 0.69 9.89 -13.48
C HIS A 131 0.18 10.79 -14.61
N ALA A 132 -0.97 11.43 -14.42
CA ALA A 132 -1.48 12.43 -15.36
C ALA A 132 -0.55 13.65 -15.45
N LEU A 133 -0.07 14.17 -14.31
CA LEU A 133 0.84 15.31 -14.25
C LEU A 133 2.17 15.02 -14.98
N ASP A 134 2.73 13.83 -14.79
CA ASP A 134 3.97 13.39 -15.43
C ASP A 134 3.88 13.32 -16.95
N ILE A 135 2.71 12.98 -17.48
CA ILE A 135 2.43 12.96 -18.92
C ILE A 135 2.06 14.37 -19.43
N GLY A 136 1.76 15.32 -18.53
CA GLY A 136 1.52 16.73 -18.82
C GLY A 136 0.08 17.22 -18.60
N ALA A 137 -0.81 16.39 -18.04
CA ALA A 137 -2.22 16.71 -17.80
C ALA A 137 -2.46 17.30 -16.40
N MET A 138 -2.26 18.61 -16.25
CA MET A 138 -2.37 19.32 -14.96
C MET A 138 -3.81 19.44 -14.41
N THR A 139 -4.83 19.49 -15.26
CA THR A 139 -6.22 19.71 -14.81
C THR A 139 -6.76 18.54 -13.99
N VAL A 140 -6.44 17.30 -14.40
CA VAL A 140 -6.85 16.08 -13.70
C VAL A 140 -6.28 16.06 -12.29
N PHE A 141 -5.01 16.46 -12.14
CA PHE A 141 -4.35 16.56 -10.85
C PHE A 141 -5.15 17.39 -9.84
N LEU A 142 -5.61 18.58 -10.23
CA LEU A 142 -6.38 19.46 -9.34
C LEU A 142 -7.72 18.86 -8.93
N TYR A 143 -8.43 18.21 -9.85
CA TYR A 143 -9.73 17.60 -9.54
C TYR A 143 -9.57 16.39 -8.61
N CYS A 144 -8.59 15.52 -8.88
CA CYS A 144 -8.29 14.38 -8.02
C CYS A 144 -7.89 14.82 -6.60
N PHE A 145 -7.13 15.90 -6.46
CA PHE A 145 -6.75 16.43 -5.14
C PHE A 145 -7.94 17.02 -4.37
N ARG A 146 -8.87 17.70 -5.05
CA ARG A 146 -10.12 18.17 -4.43
C ARG A 146 -10.92 17.02 -3.84
N ASP A 147 -11.05 15.92 -4.58
CA ASP A 147 -11.83 14.76 -4.14
C ASP A 147 -11.10 13.97 -3.04
N ARG A 148 -9.76 13.87 -3.15
CA ARG A 148 -8.92 13.30 -2.10
C ARG A 148 -9.02 14.09 -0.81
N GLU A 149 -9.03 15.42 -0.88
CA GLU A 149 -9.16 16.31 0.29
C GLU A 149 -10.46 16.04 1.06
N TRP A 150 -11.56 15.75 0.36
CA TRP A 150 -12.81 15.38 1.00
C TRP A 150 -12.66 14.11 1.86
N LEU A 151 -12.05 13.05 1.33
CA LEU A 151 -11.78 11.83 2.11
C LEU A 151 -10.81 12.08 3.27
N LEU A 152 -9.82 12.97 3.11
CA LEU A 152 -8.89 13.32 4.19
C LEU A 152 -9.59 14.06 5.34
N ASN A 153 -10.60 14.89 5.06
CA ASN A 153 -11.41 15.53 6.09
C ASN A 153 -12.23 14.50 6.88
N ILE A 154 -12.75 13.46 6.21
CA ILE A 154 -13.44 12.36 6.87
C ILE A 154 -12.46 11.58 7.77
N TYR A 155 -11.25 11.31 7.29
CA TYR A 155 -10.19 10.70 8.10
C TYR A 155 -9.82 11.54 9.33
N GLU A 156 -9.69 12.85 9.18
CA GLU A 156 -9.42 13.76 10.28
C GLU A 156 -10.48 13.69 11.37
N ARG A 157 -11.76 13.55 11.01
CA ARG A 157 -12.84 13.33 11.99
C ARG A 157 -12.75 11.98 12.68
N ILE A 158 -12.40 10.92 11.94
CA ILE A 158 -12.31 9.55 12.49
C ILE A 158 -11.16 9.41 13.48
N CYS A 159 -9.95 9.88 13.13
CA CYS A 159 -8.73 9.60 13.90
C CYS A 159 -8.01 10.83 14.47
N GLY A 160 -8.43 12.04 14.09
CA GLY A 160 -7.75 13.29 14.45
C GLY A 160 -6.49 13.57 13.64
N ALA A 161 -6.22 12.79 12.60
CA ALA A 161 -5.03 12.92 11.76
C ALA A 161 -5.38 12.71 10.27
N ARG A 162 -4.64 13.37 9.39
CA ARG A 162 -4.94 13.37 7.95
C ARG A 162 -4.21 12.29 7.14
N LEU A 163 -3.04 11.82 7.60
CA LEU A 163 -2.20 10.88 6.84
C LEU A 163 -1.79 9.66 7.66
N THR A 164 -1.36 9.89 8.91
CA THR A 164 -0.97 8.83 9.85
C THR A 164 -2.16 8.49 10.73
N HIS A 165 -2.99 7.56 10.27
CA HIS A 165 -4.30 7.35 10.89
C HIS A 165 -4.20 6.59 12.21
N THR A 166 -3.31 5.59 12.29
CA THR A 166 -3.18 4.61 13.39
C THR A 166 -4.51 4.26 14.07
N TYR A 167 -5.57 4.11 13.26
CA TYR A 167 -6.95 3.98 13.70
C TYR A 167 -7.29 2.51 13.96
N VAL A 168 -6.83 1.64 13.07
CA VAL A 168 -6.88 0.19 13.23
C VAL A 168 -5.85 -0.22 14.30
N ARG A 169 -6.29 -1.06 15.23
CA ARG A 169 -5.47 -1.62 16.32
C ARG A 169 -5.54 -3.14 16.30
N VAL A 170 -4.61 -3.80 16.97
CA VAL A 170 -4.73 -5.25 17.18
C VAL A 170 -6.01 -5.52 17.98
N GLY A 171 -6.88 -6.39 17.47
CA GLY A 171 -8.14 -6.75 18.11
C GLY A 171 -9.34 -5.88 17.72
N GLY A 172 -9.18 -4.96 16.76
CA GLY A 172 -10.30 -4.21 16.19
C GLY A 172 -9.93 -2.79 15.77
N VAL A 173 -10.70 -1.82 16.26
CA VAL A 173 -10.56 -0.41 15.90
C VAL A 173 -10.56 0.46 17.16
N ARG A 174 -9.87 1.60 17.13
CA ARG A 174 -9.68 2.46 18.30
C ARG A 174 -10.97 3.11 18.82
N ARG A 175 -11.83 3.58 17.91
CA ARG A 175 -13.09 4.29 18.20
C ARG A 175 -14.11 3.92 17.15
N ASP A 176 -15.39 3.94 17.51
CA ASP A 176 -16.47 3.75 16.54
C ASP A 176 -16.67 5.00 15.66
N PHE A 177 -17.44 4.87 14.57
CA PHE A 177 -17.86 6.02 13.77
C PHE A 177 -18.96 6.82 14.46
N GLU A 178 -18.82 8.13 14.41
CA GLU A 178 -19.89 9.06 14.79
C GLU A 178 -20.97 9.10 13.70
N PRO A 179 -22.26 9.32 14.04
CA PRO A 179 -23.34 9.38 13.06
C PRO A 179 -23.09 10.38 11.92
N GLU A 180 -22.47 11.52 12.23
CA GLU A 180 -22.12 12.56 11.25
C GLU A 180 -21.14 12.04 10.17
N VAL A 181 -20.21 11.17 10.55
CA VAL A 181 -19.24 10.55 9.63
C VAL A 181 -19.95 9.61 8.67
N ILE A 182 -20.94 8.86 9.17
CA ILE A 182 -21.75 7.94 8.36
C ILE A 182 -22.54 8.71 7.31
N GLU A 183 -23.20 9.81 7.69
CA GLU A 183 -23.93 10.68 6.76
C GLU A 183 -23.01 11.27 5.68
N GLU A 184 -21.82 11.73 6.08
CA GLU A 184 -20.85 12.29 5.13
C GLU A 184 -20.31 11.24 4.15
N LEU A 185 -20.08 10.01 4.62
CA LEU A 185 -19.70 8.88 3.77
C LEU A 185 -20.81 8.54 2.76
N TYR A 186 -22.09 8.56 3.16
CA TYR A 186 -23.20 8.37 2.22
C TYR A 186 -23.21 9.44 1.13
N ARG A 187 -23.03 10.73 1.49
CA ARG A 187 -22.95 11.83 0.51
C ARG A 187 -21.78 11.63 -0.46
N PHE A 188 -20.61 11.22 0.05
CA PHE A 188 -19.45 10.92 -0.78
C PHE A 188 -19.77 9.80 -1.79
N VAL A 189 -20.35 8.70 -1.33
CA VAL A 189 -20.65 7.53 -2.15
C VAL A 189 -21.62 7.83 -3.30
N GLU A 190 -22.57 8.75 -3.08
CA GLU A 190 -23.54 9.16 -4.11
C GLU A 190 -22.95 10.13 -5.15
N GLU A 191 -22.07 11.04 -4.73
CA GLU A 191 -21.47 12.02 -5.63
C GLU A 191 -20.26 11.50 -6.40
N PHE A 192 -19.44 10.65 -5.78
CA PHE A 192 -18.15 10.23 -6.32
C PHE A 192 -18.22 9.58 -7.72
N PRO A 193 -19.22 8.74 -8.06
CA PRO A 193 -19.34 8.17 -9.41
C PRO A 193 -19.42 9.21 -10.54
N LYS A 194 -20.03 10.37 -10.29
CA LYS A 194 -20.10 11.47 -11.28
C LYS A 194 -18.72 12.09 -11.51
N ARG A 195 -17.91 12.19 -10.45
CA ARG A 195 -16.55 12.72 -10.55
C ARG A 195 -15.62 11.76 -11.31
N ILE A 196 -15.82 10.45 -11.16
CA ILE A 196 -15.10 9.44 -11.97
C ILE A 196 -15.37 9.64 -13.46
N THR A 197 -16.63 9.89 -13.85
CA THR A 197 -16.95 10.13 -15.26
C THR A 197 -16.28 11.40 -15.78
N ASP A 198 -16.16 12.45 -14.97
CA ASP A 198 -15.43 13.66 -15.36
C ASP A 198 -13.95 13.36 -15.67
N TYR A 199 -13.28 12.52 -14.86
CA TYR A 199 -11.91 12.09 -15.14
C TYR A 199 -11.77 11.33 -16.45
N GLU A 200 -12.67 10.38 -16.71
CA GLU A 200 -12.66 9.60 -17.93
C GLU A 200 -12.88 10.47 -19.16
N THR A 201 -13.82 11.42 -19.12
CA THR A 201 -14.08 12.30 -20.26
C THR A 201 -12.84 13.09 -20.70
N LEU A 202 -12.04 13.54 -19.73
CA LEU A 202 -10.80 14.29 -19.98
C LEU A 202 -9.65 13.43 -20.51
N ILE A 203 -9.56 12.17 -20.09
CA ILE A 203 -8.38 11.32 -20.31
C ILE A 203 -8.61 10.31 -21.45
N ASP A 204 -9.77 9.65 -21.48
CA ASP A 204 -10.04 8.56 -22.42
C ASP A 204 -10.08 9.01 -23.88
N THR A 205 -10.62 10.21 -24.11
CA THR A 205 -10.74 10.77 -25.45
C THR A 205 -9.45 11.46 -25.92
N ASN A 206 -8.48 11.65 -25.03
CA ASN A 206 -7.29 12.42 -25.31
C ASN A 206 -6.27 11.61 -26.13
N ARG A 207 -5.97 12.09 -27.34
CA ARG A 207 -5.01 11.48 -28.26
C ARG A 207 -3.59 11.41 -27.68
N ILE A 208 -3.18 12.40 -26.89
CA ILE A 208 -1.84 12.44 -26.28
C ILE A 208 -1.73 11.32 -25.25
N TRP A 209 -2.75 11.15 -24.42
CA TRP A 209 -2.80 10.08 -23.43
C TRP A 209 -2.73 8.70 -24.08
N LEU A 210 -3.56 8.45 -25.10
CA LEU A 210 -3.58 7.17 -25.81
C LEU A 210 -2.23 6.87 -26.46
N LYS A 211 -1.57 7.86 -27.08
CA LYS A 211 -0.23 7.69 -27.69
C LYS A 211 0.84 7.35 -26.65
N ARG A 212 0.69 7.81 -25.40
CA ARG A 212 1.67 7.69 -24.32
C ARG A 212 1.41 6.54 -23.36
N THR A 213 0.31 5.80 -23.53
CA THR A 213 -0.07 4.71 -22.63
C THR A 213 -0.38 3.41 -23.37
N LYS A 214 -0.88 3.48 -24.61
CA LYS A 214 -1.20 2.30 -25.41
C LYS A 214 0.08 1.68 -25.97
N ASN A 215 0.22 0.36 -25.83
CA ASN A 215 1.40 -0.42 -26.26
C ASN A 215 2.73 0.00 -25.61
N ILE A 216 2.71 0.66 -24.46
CA ILE A 216 3.91 1.00 -23.69
C ILE A 216 3.98 0.13 -22.46
N ALA A 217 5.16 -0.46 -22.21
CA ALA A 217 5.42 -1.34 -21.07
C ALA A 217 4.51 -2.58 -21.06
N VAL A 218 4.37 -3.21 -22.23
CA VAL A 218 3.57 -4.43 -22.37
C VAL A 218 4.23 -5.55 -21.56
N VAL A 219 3.48 -6.14 -20.64
CA VAL A 219 3.93 -7.29 -19.86
C VAL A 219 2.92 -8.42 -20.04
N SER A 220 3.38 -9.57 -20.53
CA SER A 220 2.54 -10.75 -20.67
C SER A 220 2.18 -11.36 -19.30
N ALA A 221 1.13 -12.18 -19.26
CA ALA A 221 0.70 -12.85 -18.03
C ALA A 221 1.81 -13.73 -17.40
N GLU A 222 2.57 -14.46 -18.22
CA GLU A 222 3.66 -15.32 -17.77
C GLU A 222 4.84 -14.50 -17.21
N GLU A 223 5.21 -13.42 -17.88
CA GLU A 223 6.25 -12.50 -17.39
C GLU A 223 5.83 -11.82 -16.09
N ALA A 224 4.57 -11.36 -16.00
CA ALA A 224 4.05 -10.74 -14.78
C ALA A 224 4.12 -11.70 -13.59
N PHE A 225 3.82 -12.98 -13.83
CA PHE A 225 3.93 -14.04 -12.82
C PHE A 225 5.38 -14.30 -12.42
N ASN A 226 6.29 -14.47 -13.38
CA ASN A 226 7.71 -14.73 -13.13
C ASN A 226 8.41 -13.57 -12.42
N LEU A 227 8.02 -12.32 -12.71
CA LEU A 227 8.49 -11.12 -12.03
C LEU A 227 7.84 -10.92 -10.65
N GLY A 228 6.82 -11.71 -10.31
CA GLY A 228 6.10 -11.62 -9.04
C GLY A 228 5.25 -10.35 -8.89
N LEU A 229 4.86 -9.71 -10.00
CA LEU A 229 3.99 -8.52 -9.98
C LEU A 229 2.64 -8.86 -9.34
N THR A 230 2.04 -7.89 -8.64
CA THR A 230 0.77 -8.08 -7.94
C THR A 230 -0.18 -6.90 -8.18
N GLY A 231 -1.45 -7.05 -7.78
CA GLY A 231 -2.44 -5.98 -7.84
C GLY A 231 -2.80 -5.50 -9.25
N PRO A 232 -2.97 -4.19 -9.46
CA PRO A 232 -3.35 -3.63 -10.77
C PRO A 232 -2.38 -3.98 -11.89
N CYS A 233 -1.09 -4.15 -11.59
CA CYS A 233 -0.07 -4.51 -12.58
C CYS A 233 -0.29 -5.94 -13.12
N LEU A 234 -0.59 -6.89 -12.23
CA LEU A 234 -0.88 -8.28 -12.59
C LEU A 234 -2.24 -8.41 -13.30
N ARG A 235 -3.25 -7.70 -12.80
CA ARG A 235 -4.60 -7.68 -13.40
C ARG A 235 -4.62 -7.02 -14.77
N GLY A 236 -3.81 -5.99 -15.00
CA GLY A 236 -3.63 -5.36 -16.31
C GLY A 236 -3.14 -6.34 -17.38
N SER A 237 -2.28 -7.30 -17.00
CA SER A 237 -1.74 -8.35 -17.86
C SER A 237 -2.68 -9.53 -18.11
N GLY A 238 -3.92 -9.49 -17.63
CA GLY A 238 -4.93 -10.52 -17.91
C GLY A 238 -5.08 -11.60 -16.83
N VAL A 239 -4.38 -11.51 -15.71
CA VAL A 239 -4.47 -12.51 -14.62
C VAL A 239 -5.49 -12.07 -13.57
N PRO A 240 -6.61 -12.81 -13.37
CA PRO A 240 -7.66 -12.46 -12.41
C PRO A 240 -7.29 -12.85 -10.97
N TYR A 241 -6.18 -12.31 -10.45
CA TYR A 241 -5.74 -12.54 -9.07
C TYR A 241 -6.05 -11.32 -8.20
N ASP A 242 -6.74 -11.55 -7.08
CA ASP A 242 -7.05 -10.55 -6.05
C ASP A 242 -7.13 -11.26 -4.69
N VAL A 243 -6.33 -10.82 -3.72
CA VAL A 243 -6.27 -11.45 -2.40
C VAL A 243 -7.63 -11.38 -1.69
N ARG A 244 -8.44 -10.34 -1.94
CA ARG A 244 -9.77 -10.19 -1.32
C ARG A 244 -10.75 -11.29 -1.72
N LYS A 245 -10.58 -11.90 -2.91
CA LYS A 245 -11.40 -13.05 -3.35
C LYS A 245 -10.73 -14.40 -3.09
N PHE A 246 -9.42 -14.50 -3.33
CA PHE A 246 -8.69 -15.75 -3.15
C PHE A 246 -8.56 -16.14 -1.67
N ARG A 247 -8.25 -15.17 -0.82
CA ARG A 247 -8.09 -15.35 0.63
C ARG A 247 -8.75 -14.19 1.36
N PRO A 248 -10.10 -14.19 1.43
CA PRO A 248 -10.82 -13.07 1.99
C PRO A 248 -10.47 -12.87 3.47
N TYR A 249 -10.42 -11.59 3.87
CA TYR A 249 -10.17 -11.14 5.23
C TYR A 249 -11.28 -10.17 5.67
N ASP A 250 -11.36 -9.86 6.96
CA ASP A 250 -12.38 -8.99 7.55
C ASP A 250 -13.80 -9.27 7.01
N ALA A 251 -14.47 -8.27 6.42
CA ALA A 251 -15.83 -8.37 5.89
C ALA A 251 -15.89 -8.53 4.35
N TYR A 252 -14.76 -8.77 3.67
CA TYR A 252 -14.76 -9.05 2.23
C TYR A 252 -15.62 -10.26 1.79
N PRO A 253 -15.79 -11.34 2.59
CA PRO A 253 -16.73 -12.41 2.24
C PRO A 253 -18.20 -11.98 2.17
N GLU A 254 -18.57 -10.90 2.86
CA GLU A 254 -19.96 -10.44 2.93
C GLU A 254 -20.31 -9.47 1.79
N VAL A 255 -19.33 -8.96 1.04
CA VAL A 255 -19.56 -7.93 0.01
C VAL A 255 -19.41 -8.49 -1.40
N GLU A 256 -20.26 -8.00 -2.30
CA GLU A 256 -20.22 -8.37 -3.71
C GLU A 256 -19.47 -7.33 -4.52
N PHE A 257 -18.42 -7.75 -5.23
CA PHE A 257 -17.67 -6.87 -6.13
C PHE A 257 -17.06 -7.67 -7.28
N GLU A 258 -16.73 -6.97 -8.35
CA GLU A 258 -16.04 -7.52 -9.51
C GLU A 258 -14.57 -7.14 -9.51
N VAL A 259 -13.70 -8.07 -9.93
CA VAL A 259 -12.26 -7.81 -10.07
C VAL A 259 -12.01 -7.41 -11.52
N PRO A 260 -11.60 -6.17 -11.82
CA PRO A 260 -11.33 -5.75 -13.17
C PRO A 260 -10.03 -6.37 -13.69
N VAL A 261 -10.05 -6.79 -14.96
CA VAL A 261 -8.92 -7.44 -15.65
C VAL A 261 -8.70 -6.73 -16.98
N GLY A 262 -7.42 -6.52 -17.35
CA GLY A 262 -6.98 -6.02 -18.64
C GLY A 262 -6.81 -7.13 -19.68
N GLN A 263 -6.48 -6.79 -20.92
CA GLN A 263 -6.33 -7.77 -22.00
C GLN A 263 -4.91 -7.81 -22.56
N ASN A 264 -4.30 -6.63 -22.72
CA ASN A 264 -3.05 -6.45 -23.45
C ASN A 264 -1.83 -6.32 -22.52
N GLY A 265 -2.03 -5.99 -21.24
CA GLY A 265 -0.92 -5.78 -20.30
C GLY A 265 -0.17 -4.45 -20.46
N ASP A 266 -0.72 -3.52 -21.22
CA ASP A 266 -0.15 -2.20 -21.44
C ASP A 266 -0.45 -1.22 -20.30
N THR A 267 0.18 -0.04 -20.35
CA THR A 267 -0.03 1.01 -19.36
C THR A 267 -1.48 1.51 -19.35
N TYR A 268 -2.15 1.53 -20.49
CA TYR A 268 -3.55 1.95 -20.61
C TYR A 268 -4.53 0.98 -19.93
N ASP A 269 -4.32 -0.33 -20.07
CA ASP A 269 -5.14 -1.35 -19.41
C ASP A 269 -5.00 -1.27 -17.88
N ARG A 270 -3.78 -1.03 -17.37
CA ARG A 270 -3.57 -0.81 -15.93
C ARG A 270 -4.30 0.43 -15.43
N TYR A 271 -4.33 1.50 -16.22
CA TYR A 271 -5.15 2.68 -15.94
C TYR A 271 -6.65 2.32 -15.87
N LYS A 272 -7.16 1.58 -16.85
CA LYS A 272 -8.56 1.14 -16.88
C LYS A 272 -8.94 0.24 -15.71
N VAL A 273 -8.04 -0.66 -15.31
CA VAL A 273 -8.19 -1.50 -14.13
C VAL A 273 -8.37 -0.64 -12.88
N ARG A 274 -7.49 0.34 -12.64
CA ARG A 274 -7.61 1.26 -11.49
C ARG A 274 -8.87 2.13 -11.52
N MET A 275 -9.29 2.62 -12.69
CA MET A 275 -10.55 3.38 -12.82
C MET A 275 -11.79 2.54 -12.51
N ARG A 276 -11.77 1.25 -12.88
CA ARG A 276 -12.82 0.31 -12.47
C ARG A 276 -12.75 -0.02 -10.98
N GLU A 277 -11.55 -0.16 -10.41
CA GLU A 277 -11.38 -0.34 -8.97
C GLU A 277 -11.94 0.83 -8.17
N LEU A 278 -11.79 2.08 -8.62
CA LEU A 278 -12.43 3.23 -7.96
C LEU A 278 -13.94 3.07 -7.84
N ARG A 279 -14.62 2.59 -8.90
CA ARG A 279 -16.07 2.33 -8.89
C ARG A 279 -16.43 1.17 -7.97
N GLN A 280 -15.67 0.08 -8.02
CA GLN A 280 -15.90 -1.11 -7.19
C GLN A 280 -15.66 -0.80 -5.71
N SER A 281 -14.64 -0.02 -5.38
CA SER A 281 -14.36 0.44 -4.00
C SER A 281 -15.53 1.26 -3.46
N ASN A 282 -16.06 2.18 -4.28
CA ASN A 282 -17.24 2.96 -3.91
C ASN A 282 -18.48 2.08 -3.68
N TRP A 283 -18.66 1.05 -4.50
CA TRP A 283 -19.74 0.07 -4.35
C TRP A 283 -19.60 -0.78 -3.08
N ILE A 284 -18.39 -1.20 -2.74
CA ILE A 284 -18.08 -1.93 -1.49
C ILE A 284 -18.39 -1.04 -0.29
N ILE A 285 -17.96 0.23 -0.29
CA ILE A 285 -18.24 1.16 0.80
C ILE A 285 -19.76 1.30 1.01
N LYS A 286 -20.54 1.44 -0.07
CA LYS A 286 -22.00 1.51 0.00
C LYS A 286 -22.61 0.29 0.72
N GLN A 287 -22.25 -0.91 0.27
CA GLN A 287 -22.73 -2.15 0.88
C GLN A 287 -22.32 -2.30 2.35
N CYS A 288 -21.09 -1.90 2.68
CA CYS A 288 -20.62 -1.95 4.07
C CYS A 288 -21.37 -0.95 4.96
N LEU A 289 -21.72 0.24 4.46
CA LEU A 289 -22.53 1.22 5.21
C LEU A 289 -23.94 0.69 5.49
N ASP A 290 -24.59 0.09 4.49
CA ASP A 290 -25.92 -0.49 4.66
C ASP A 290 -25.91 -1.59 5.74
N LYS A 291 -24.87 -2.43 5.75
CA LYS A 291 -24.66 -3.48 6.77
C LYS A 291 -24.20 -2.95 8.13
N LEU A 292 -23.54 -1.79 8.16
CA LEU A 292 -23.11 -1.16 9.41
C LEU A 292 -24.31 -0.81 10.30
N SER A 293 -25.43 -0.40 9.68
CA SER A 293 -26.69 -0.09 10.37
C SER A 293 -27.28 -1.30 11.11
N GLU A 294 -27.00 -2.53 10.67
CA GLU A 294 -27.46 -3.77 11.31
C GLU A 294 -26.68 -4.12 12.58
N THR A 295 -25.48 -3.55 12.76
CA THR A 295 -24.54 -3.91 13.83
C THR A 295 -24.38 -2.79 14.87
N GLU A 296 -25.34 -1.87 14.96
CA GLU A 296 -25.34 -0.79 15.94
C GLU A 296 -25.36 -1.36 17.37
N GLY A 297 -24.34 -1.00 18.18
CA GLY A 297 -24.20 -1.44 19.57
C GLY A 297 -23.24 -2.62 19.80
N GLU A 298 -22.67 -3.23 18.76
CA GLU A 298 -21.62 -4.24 18.92
C GLU A 298 -20.28 -3.63 19.39
N PRO A 299 -19.48 -4.37 20.18
CA PRO A 299 -18.16 -3.90 20.60
C PRO A 299 -17.21 -3.78 19.39
N VAL A 300 -16.44 -2.69 19.36
CA VAL A 300 -15.48 -2.38 18.28
C VAL A 300 -14.07 -2.92 18.60
N LEU A 301 -13.85 -3.39 19.82
CA LEU A 301 -12.59 -3.94 20.31
C LEU A 301 -12.87 -5.26 21.04
N THR A 302 -12.06 -6.30 20.78
CA THR A 302 -12.08 -7.52 21.60
C THR A 302 -11.65 -7.27 23.05
N GLU A 303 -12.27 -7.97 24.00
CA GLU A 303 -11.96 -7.90 25.44
C GLU A 303 -10.50 -8.31 25.76
N ASN A 304 -9.87 -9.15 24.93
CA ASN A 304 -8.48 -9.60 25.07
C ASN A 304 -7.49 -8.85 24.15
N ALA A 305 -7.85 -7.68 23.62
CA ALA A 305 -6.95 -6.91 22.78
C ALA A 305 -5.73 -6.43 23.60
N PRO A 306 -4.50 -6.57 23.08
CA PRO A 306 -3.32 -6.04 23.76
C PRO A 306 -3.44 -4.50 23.84
N ASP A 307 -3.11 -3.92 24.99
CA ASP A 307 -3.13 -2.48 25.19
C ASP A 307 -1.81 -1.83 24.74
N LEU A 308 -1.79 -0.50 24.58
CA LEU A 308 -0.58 0.27 24.23
C LEU A 308 0.50 0.16 25.31
N LEU A 309 0.09 -0.01 26.57
CA LEU A 309 0.94 -0.17 27.75
C LEU A 309 1.11 -1.64 28.14
N MET A 310 1.32 -2.51 27.16
CA MET A 310 1.63 -3.91 27.42
C MET A 310 2.96 -4.00 28.20
N PRO A 311 2.96 -4.61 29.41
CA PRO A 311 4.20 -4.75 30.18
C PRO A 311 5.18 -5.64 29.44
N GLU A 312 6.48 -5.30 29.45
CA GLU A 312 7.50 -6.10 28.75
C GLU A 312 7.64 -7.51 29.32
N LYS A 313 7.30 -7.67 30.60
CA LYS A 313 7.32 -8.94 31.33
C LYS A 313 6.17 -9.00 32.33
N VAL A 314 5.31 -10.00 32.23
CA VAL A 314 4.37 -10.34 33.30
C VAL A 314 5.02 -11.42 34.17
N ARG A 315 5.32 -11.08 35.42
CA ARG A 315 5.85 -12.03 36.41
C ARG A 315 4.67 -12.54 37.22
N GLU A 316 4.27 -13.79 37.00
CA GLU A 316 3.36 -14.45 37.93
C GLU A 316 4.18 -15.06 39.06
N VAL A 317 3.81 -14.70 40.28
CA VAL A 317 4.50 -15.14 41.47
C VAL A 317 3.88 -16.45 41.91
N SER A 318 4.49 -17.58 41.52
CA SER A 318 4.04 -18.90 41.97
C SER A 318 4.66 -19.24 43.32
N ALA A 319 3.82 -19.55 44.31
CA ALA A 319 4.22 -20.02 45.62
C ALA A 319 4.69 -21.48 45.54
N GLN A 320 5.98 -21.73 45.75
CA GLN A 320 6.51 -23.09 45.89
C GLN A 320 6.95 -23.33 47.34
N PRO A 321 6.52 -24.44 47.99
CA PRO A 321 6.99 -24.76 49.33
C PRO A 321 8.48 -25.14 49.28
N HIS A 322 9.30 -24.47 50.08
CA HIS A 322 10.73 -24.69 50.20
C HIS A 322 11.08 -25.25 51.60
N PRO A 323 11.79 -26.38 51.69
CA PRO A 323 11.95 -27.15 52.95
C PRO A 323 12.73 -26.47 54.09
N LYS A 324 13.24 -25.23 53.92
CA LYS A 324 13.98 -24.47 54.95
C LYS A 324 13.43 -23.06 55.23
N LEU A 325 12.60 -22.51 54.35
CA LEU A 325 12.17 -21.10 54.36
C LEU A 325 10.65 -20.93 54.25
N GLY A 326 9.88 -22.02 54.34
CA GLY A 326 8.41 -21.98 54.22
C GLY A 326 7.97 -21.92 52.76
N VAL A 327 7.44 -20.77 52.32
CA VAL A 327 6.96 -20.56 50.94
C VAL A 327 7.93 -19.64 50.20
N MET A 328 8.53 -20.12 49.13
CA MET A 328 9.38 -19.33 48.25
C MET A 328 8.60 -18.92 47.00
N PHE A 329 8.50 -17.62 46.81
CA PHE A 329 7.89 -17.02 45.63
C PHE A 329 8.90 -17.00 44.49
N LYS A 330 8.79 -17.96 43.56
CA LYS A 330 9.58 -17.92 42.31
C LYS A 330 8.79 -17.17 41.25
N PRO A 331 9.33 -16.07 40.69
CA PRO A 331 8.72 -15.44 39.53
C PRO A 331 8.82 -16.42 38.37
N LYS A 332 7.68 -16.89 37.88
CA LYS A 332 7.61 -17.49 36.54
C LYS A 332 7.30 -16.37 35.56
N GLU A 333 8.13 -16.25 34.53
CA GLU A 333 7.81 -15.37 33.41
C GLU A 333 6.61 -15.98 32.68
N LYS A 334 5.51 -15.22 32.62
CA LYS A 334 4.35 -15.59 31.83
C LYS A 334 4.57 -15.09 30.41
N GLU A 335 4.46 -15.99 29.45
CA GLU A 335 4.38 -15.63 28.03
C GLU A 335 3.18 -14.70 27.84
N ILE A 336 3.44 -13.50 27.33
CA ILE A 336 2.39 -12.49 27.13
C ILE A 336 1.74 -12.72 25.76
N VAL A 337 2.51 -13.30 24.84
CA VAL A 337 2.13 -13.60 23.47
C VAL A 337 2.43 -15.07 23.22
N PRO A 338 1.63 -15.78 22.42
CA PRO A 338 1.99 -17.13 22.00
C PRO A 338 3.33 -17.13 21.23
N VAL A 339 4.21 -18.09 21.57
CA VAL A 339 5.40 -18.38 20.75
C VAL A 339 4.95 -18.98 19.43
N GLY A 340 5.46 -18.46 18.31
CA GLY A 340 5.11 -18.96 16.98
C GLY A 340 5.36 -17.95 15.87
N GLU A 341 4.89 -18.30 14.68
CA GLU A 341 4.97 -17.47 13.48
C GLU A 341 3.57 -17.23 12.91
N ALA A 342 3.36 -16.05 12.33
CA ALA A 342 2.11 -15.72 11.66
C ALA A 342 2.37 -14.97 10.36
N PHE A 343 1.55 -15.28 9.35
CA PHE A 343 1.56 -14.65 8.05
C PHE A 343 0.16 -14.12 7.71
N ALA A 344 0.10 -12.86 7.30
CA ALA A 344 -1.09 -12.28 6.69
C ALA A 344 -0.70 -11.52 5.43
N SER A 345 -1.52 -11.67 4.39
CA SER A 345 -1.49 -10.85 3.20
C SER A 345 -2.82 -10.14 3.02
N ILE A 346 -2.76 -8.92 2.50
CA ILE A 346 -3.92 -8.12 2.12
C ILE A 346 -3.72 -7.59 0.69
N GLU A 347 -4.82 -7.24 0.04
CA GLU A 347 -4.76 -6.50 -1.22
C GLU A 347 -4.65 -5.01 -0.91
N SER A 348 -3.44 -4.46 -0.89
CA SER A 348 -3.26 -3.01 -0.86
C SER A 348 -3.66 -2.40 -2.22
N PRO A 349 -3.82 -1.07 -2.32
CA PRO A 349 -4.14 -0.42 -3.59
C PRO A 349 -3.03 -0.61 -4.65
N LYS A 350 -1.81 -0.88 -4.19
CA LYS A 350 -0.63 -1.10 -5.02
C LYS A 350 -0.44 -2.58 -5.37
N GLY A 351 -0.87 -3.49 -4.51
CA GLY A 351 -0.82 -4.94 -4.74
C GLY A 351 -0.79 -5.73 -3.45
N GLU A 352 -0.21 -6.92 -3.46
CA GLU A 352 -0.20 -7.80 -2.29
C GLU A 352 0.81 -7.30 -1.25
N LEU A 353 0.31 -6.72 -0.16
CA LEU A 353 1.10 -6.39 1.01
C LEU A 353 1.04 -7.55 1.99
N SER A 354 2.19 -8.11 2.36
CA SER A 354 2.24 -9.21 3.32
C SER A 354 3.14 -8.89 4.51
N VAL A 355 2.72 -9.33 5.69
CA VAL A 355 3.47 -9.21 6.93
C VAL A 355 3.69 -10.60 7.49
N TYR A 356 4.96 -10.90 7.76
CA TYR A 356 5.41 -12.11 8.41
C TYR A 356 6.04 -11.74 9.76
N VAL A 357 5.51 -12.33 10.83
CA VAL A 357 5.95 -12.03 12.20
C VAL A 357 6.34 -13.33 12.90
N ILE A 358 7.43 -13.27 13.66
CA ILE A 358 7.90 -14.33 14.54
C ILE A 358 7.86 -13.79 15.98
N SER A 359 7.32 -14.58 16.89
CA SER A 359 7.21 -14.28 18.32
C SER A 359 7.99 -15.31 19.13
N ASP A 360 8.80 -14.83 20.05
CA ASP A 360 9.52 -15.61 21.08
C ASP A 360 8.75 -15.67 22.41
N GLY A 361 7.50 -15.18 22.44
CA GLY A 361 6.65 -15.11 23.63
C GLY A 361 6.79 -13.81 24.43
N SER A 362 7.68 -12.90 24.01
CA SER A 362 7.84 -11.58 24.60
C SER A 362 6.78 -10.58 24.11
N SER A 363 6.71 -9.39 24.72
CA SER A 363 5.80 -8.31 24.28
C SER A 363 6.19 -7.64 22.96
N LYS A 364 7.31 -8.06 22.37
CA LYS A 364 7.92 -7.49 21.17
C LYS A 364 7.99 -8.57 20.08
N PRO A 365 7.85 -8.21 18.81
CA PRO A 365 8.07 -9.17 17.74
C PRO A 365 9.56 -9.52 17.69
N TRP A 366 9.89 -10.81 17.74
CA TRP A 366 11.27 -11.27 17.61
C TRP A 366 11.86 -10.92 16.23
N ARG A 367 11.05 -11.16 15.18
CA ARG A 367 11.36 -10.71 13.83
C ARG A 367 10.10 -10.32 13.11
N LEU A 368 10.18 -9.23 12.36
CA LEU A 368 9.12 -8.79 11.46
C LEU A 368 9.69 -8.60 10.06
N ARG A 369 9.07 -9.23 9.07
CA ARG A 369 9.42 -9.14 7.65
C ARG A 369 8.22 -8.67 6.88
N ILE A 370 8.39 -7.61 6.09
CA ILE A 370 7.31 -7.03 5.30
C ILE A 370 7.60 -7.33 3.85
N ARG A 371 6.66 -7.91 3.09
CA ARG A 371 6.74 -8.01 1.62
C ARG A 371 5.87 -6.91 1.04
N THR A 372 6.50 -5.97 0.34
CA THR A 372 5.84 -4.79 -0.19
C THR A 372 5.72 -4.87 -1.71
N PRO A 373 4.56 -4.48 -2.29
CA PRO A 373 4.35 -4.57 -3.73
C PRO A 373 5.28 -3.62 -4.49
N SER A 374 5.55 -2.42 -3.94
CA SER A 374 6.41 -1.41 -4.57
C SER A 374 7.82 -1.93 -4.83
N PHE A 375 8.40 -2.71 -3.89
CA PHE A 375 9.73 -3.29 -4.07
C PHE A 375 9.79 -4.25 -5.26
N VAL A 376 8.76 -5.11 -5.40
CA VAL A 376 8.69 -6.07 -6.51
C VAL A 376 8.45 -5.34 -7.83
N HIS A 377 7.61 -4.31 -7.83
CA HIS A 377 7.34 -3.50 -9.01
C HIS A 377 8.61 -2.77 -9.51
N ILE A 378 9.45 -2.26 -8.62
CA ILE A 378 10.73 -1.63 -8.99
C ILE A 378 11.65 -2.63 -9.68
N SER A 379 11.67 -3.89 -9.22
CA SER A 379 12.48 -4.94 -9.86
C SER A 379 12.05 -5.27 -11.29
N ALA A 380 10.82 -4.91 -11.69
CA ALA A 380 10.32 -5.08 -13.05
C ALA A 380 10.67 -3.90 -13.98
N ILE A 381 11.10 -2.75 -13.45
CA ILE A 381 11.46 -1.56 -14.26
C ILE A 381 12.52 -1.89 -15.33
N PRO A 382 13.62 -2.61 -15.05
CA PRO A 382 14.61 -2.95 -16.07
C PRO A 382 14.01 -3.73 -17.26
N HIS A 383 13.15 -4.71 -16.98
CA HIS A 383 12.46 -5.50 -18.01
C HIS A 383 11.48 -4.64 -18.81
N MET A 384 10.69 -3.81 -18.13
CA MET A 384 9.64 -3.00 -18.76
C MET A 384 10.17 -1.81 -19.57
N THR A 385 11.39 -1.35 -19.32
CA THR A 385 11.97 -0.16 -19.95
C THR A 385 12.85 -0.48 -21.15
N LYS A 386 13.26 -1.74 -21.31
CA LYS A 386 14.16 -2.17 -22.39
C LYS A 386 13.51 -1.96 -23.76
N GLY A 387 14.21 -1.26 -24.66
CA GLY A 387 13.73 -0.95 -26.00
C GLY A 387 12.74 0.23 -26.08
N HIS A 388 12.41 0.86 -24.95
CA HIS A 388 11.57 2.05 -24.92
C HIS A 388 12.39 3.34 -24.92
N MET A 389 11.75 4.46 -25.25
CA MET A 389 12.38 5.78 -25.22
C MET A 389 12.45 6.32 -23.79
N ILE A 390 13.40 7.23 -23.53
CA ILE A 390 13.51 7.95 -22.24
C ILE A 390 12.20 8.64 -21.86
N ALA A 391 11.46 9.15 -22.83
CA ALA A 391 10.17 9.77 -22.57
C ALA A 391 9.16 8.74 -22.01
N ASP A 392 9.17 7.50 -22.50
CA ASP A 392 8.24 6.46 -22.06
C ASP A 392 8.57 5.94 -20.65
N LEU A 393 9.84 6.02 -20.22
CA LEU A 393 10.28 5.68 -18.87
C LEU A 393 9.42 6.36 -17.79
N VAL A 394 9.07 7.64 -18.00
CA VAL A 394 8.23 8.40 -17.07
C VAL A 394 6.82 7.79 -16.95
N ALA A 395 6.23 7.35 -18.07
CA ALA A 395 4.94 6.68 -18.05
C ALA A 395 5.03 5.28 -17.40
N ILE A 396 6.14 4.57 -17.62
CA ILE A 396 6.43 3.26 -17.04
C ILE A 396 6.53 3.34 -15.51
N ILE A 397 7.28 4.31 -14.99
CA ILE A 397 7.40 4.52 -13.55
C ILE A 397 6.04 4.90 -12.96
N GLY A 398 5.35 5.85 -13.60
CA GLY A 398 4.05 6.31 -13.14
C GLY A 398 3.02 5.17 -13.09
N THR A 399 2.99 4.26 -14.07
CA THR A 399 2.01 3.17 -14.09
C THR A 399 2.22 2.12 -12.99
N LEU A 400 3.44 1.97 -12.47
CA LEU A 400 3.72 0.99 -11.40
C LEU A 400 3.25 1.45 -10.02
N ASP A 401 2.92 2.74 -9.87
CA ASP A 401 2.45 3.36 -8.61
C ASP A 401 3.39 3.09 -7.41
N ILE A 402 4.69 3.31 -7.60
CA ILE A 402 5.70 3.01 -6.59
C ILE A 402 5.73 4.09 -5.50
N VAL A 403 5.86 3.67 -4.24
CA VAL A 403 6.19 4.54 -3.12
C VAL A 403 7.49 4.06 -2.50
N LEU A 404 8.48 4.95 -2.45
CA LEU A 404 9.84 4.55 -2.05
C LEU A 404 9.98 4.28 -0.55
N GLY A 405 9.09 4.85 0.26
CA GLY A 405 9.01 4.51 1.69
C GLY A 405 8.63 3.05 1.94
N ASP A 406 7.87 2.47 1.00
CA ASP A 406 7.40 1.10 1.03
C ASP A 406 8.44 0.13 0.42
N SER A 407 9.22 0.57 -0.57
CA SER A 407 10.32 -0.24 -1.12
C SER A 407 11.48 -0.38 -0.14
N ASP A 408 11.87 0.73 0.49
CA ASP A 408 13.14 0.86 1.20
C ASP A 408 13.11 0.42 2.67
N ARG A 409 11.94 0.07 3.24
CA ARG A 409 11.72 -0.54 4.58
C ARG A 409 12.80 -0.33 5.64
#